data_AF-A0A954QEH9-F1
#
_entry.id   AF-A0A954QEH9-F1
#
_cell.length_a   1.000
_cell.length_b   1.000
_cell.length_c   1.000
_cell.angle_alpha   90.00
_cell.angle_beta   90.00
_cell.angle_gamma   90.00
#
_symmetry.space_group_name_H-M   'P 1'
#
loop_
_entity.id
_entity.type
_entity.pdbx_description
1 polymer ?
#
loop_
_entity_poly.entity_id
_entity_poly.type
_entity_poly.pdbx_seq_one_letter_code
_entity_poly.pdbx_strand_id
1 'polypeptide(L)'
;NLLDELQLSDHTLVVFSSDNGTTHLDQEVDFTFFKSVGELRGLKGSLYEGGVRVPTLARWPGHIKAGSESSRVSGFEDWLPTIMEVVGGADRVPKDVDGISLLPTLLGKDQPERPFLYREFGGYGGQQTIRVGKWKAVRQNLRKGTVRTELYDMESDVGEQHDVAAEHP
;
A
#
# COMPACT_ATOMS: atom_id res chain seq x y z
N ASN A 1 -9.06 10.58 -26.16
CA ASN A 1 -8.16 9.90 -25.20
C ASN A 1 -6.94 9.47 -25.99
N LEU A 2 -5.74 9.99 -25.68
CA LEU A 2 -4.56 9.86 -26.53
C LEU A 2 -4.13 8.41 -26.80
N LEU A 3 -4.23 7.51 -25.81
CA LEU A 3 -3.89 6.10 -26.01
C LEU A 3 -4.85 5.39 -26.98
N ASP A 4 -6.13 5.74 -26.96
CA ASP A 4 -7.13 5.17 -27.87
C ASP A 4 -6.96 5.77 -29.29
N GLU A 5 -6.70 7.09 -29.38
CA GLU A 5 -6.44 7.79 -30.66
C GLU A 5 -5.21 7.23 -31.38
N LEU A 6 -4.17 6.85 -30.63
CA LEU A 6 -2.96 6.21 -31.15
C LEU A 6 -3.06 4.69 -31.28
N GLN A 7 -4.19 4.08 -30.91
CA GLN A 7 -4.39 2.63 -30.93
C GLN A 7 -3.35 1.86 -30.07
N LEU A 8 -2.92 2.45 -28.96
CA LEU A 8 -1.92 1.90 -28.05
C LEU A 8 -2.51 1.31 -26.77
N SER A 9 -3.81 1.52 -26.52
CA SER A 9 -4.46 1.15 -25.27
C SER A 9 -4.30 -0.33 -24.90
N ASP A 10 -4.47 -1.25 -25.84
CA ASP A 10 -4.35 -2.69 -25.58
C ASP A 10 -2.90 -3.13 -25.28
N HIS A 11 -1.93 -2.29 -25.65
CA HIS A 11 -0.50 -2.49 -25.43
C HIS A 11 0.08 -1.61 -24.32
N THR A 12 -0.77 -0.94 -23.54
CA THR A 12 -0.35 -0.02 -22.49
C THR A 12 -0.99 -0.40 -21.16
N LEU A 13 -0.17 -0.85 -20.21
CA LEU A 13 -0.55 -0.90 -18.80
C LEU A 13 -0.46 0.52 -18.22
N VAL A 14 -1.60 1.06 -17.78
CA VAL A 14 -1.67 2.34 -17.05
C VAL A 14 -1.84 2.04 -15.56
N VAL A 15 -0.96 2.58 -14.74
CA VAL A 15 -1.04 2.53 -13.28
C VAL A 15 -1.15 3.96 -12.75
N PHE A 16 -2.16 4.22 -11.92
CA PHE A 16 -2.33 5.46 -11.18
C PHE A 16 -2.19 5.16 -9.70
N SER A 17 -1.36 5.92 -8.98
CA SER A 17 -1.16 5.77 -7.54
C SER A 17 -0.65 7.08 -6.92
N SER A 18 -0.39 7.06 -5.61
CA SER A 18 0.24 8.15 -4.84
C SER A 18 1.49 7.62 -4.11
N ASP A 19 2.42 8.49 -3.78
CA ASP A 19 3.64 8.15 -3.04
C ASP A 19 3.42 8.02 -1.52
N ASN A 20 2.45 8.76 -0.98
CA ASN A 20 2.05 8.75 0.42
C ASN A 20 0.59 9.22 0.60
N GLY A 21 0.08 9.08 1.84
CA GLY A 21 -1.19 9.64 2.27
C GLY A 21 -1.24 11.17 2.24
N THR A 22 -2.42 11.74 2.56
CA THR A 22 -2.70 13.17 2.49
C THR A 22 -1.82 13.99 3.44
N THR A 23 -1.41 15.19 3.02
CA THR A 23 -0.65 16.12 3.89
C THR A 23 -1.36 16.41 5.21
N HIS A 24 -0.58 16.65 6.27
CA HIS A 24 -1.09 17.10 7.57
C HIS A 24 -1.13 18.62 7.71
N LEU A 25 -0.76 19.34 6.65
CA LEU A 25 -0.73 20.80 6.61
C LEU A 25 -2.11 21.32 6.21
N ASP A 26 -2.89 21.73 7.20
CA ASP A 26 -4.26 22.26 7.07
C ASP A 26 -4.35 23.50 6.17
N GLN A 27 -3.29 24.31 6.12
CA GLN A 27 -3.18 25.48 5.24
C GLN A 27 -3.05 25.10 3.76
N GLU A 28 -2.58 23.89 3.44
CA GLU A 28 -2.43 23.41 2.07
C GLU A 28 -3.69 22.71 1.57
N VAL A 29 -4.33 21.92 2.44
CA VAL A 29 -5.57 21.21 2.12
C VAL A 29 -6.45 21.07 3.36
N ASP A 30 -7.76 21.32 3.19
CA ASP A 30 -8.75 20.99 4.20
C ASP A 30 -9.09 19.50 4.15
N PHE A 31 -8.17 18.67 4.62
CA PHE A 31 -8.32 17.21 4.61
C PHE A 31 -9.52 16.72 5.44
N THR A 32 -10.03 17.56 6.35
CA THR A 32 -11.22 17.26 7.15
C THR A 32 -12.48 17.44 6.32
N PHE A 33 -12.65 18.60 5.66
CA PHE A 33 -13.77 18.85 4.76
C PHE A 33 -13.83 17.84 3.62
N PHE A 34 -12.68 17.53 3.00
CA PHE A 34 -12.61 16.56 1.90
C PHE A 34 -12.61 15.09 2.36
N LYS A 35 -12.56 14.82 3.67
CA LYS A 35 -12.45 13.47 4.25
C LYS A 35 -11.34 12.66 3.58
N SER A 36 -10.17 13.26 3.37
CA SER A 36 -9.16 12.74 2.44
C SER A 36 -8.59 11.37 2.82
N VAL A 37 -8.72 10.95 4.08
CA VAL A 37 -8.34 9.61 4.56
C VAL A 37 -9.53 8.78 5.06
N GLY A 38 -10.76 9.26 4.92
CA GLY A 38 -11.96 8.55 5.38
C GLY A 38 -11.89 8.17 6.86
N GLU A 39 -12.04 6.88 7.16
CA GLU A 39 -11.97 6.30 8.51
C GLU A 39 -10.54 5.94 8.94
N LEU A 40 -9.55 6.09 8.05
CA LEU A 40 -8.17 5.67 8.30
C LEU A 40 -7.47 6.64 9.27
N ARG A 41 -6.59 6.10 10.11
CA ARG A 41 -5.83 6.88 11.08
C ARG A 41 -4.53 7.42 10.49
N GLY A 42 -4.20 8.66 10.87
CA GLY A 42 -2.95 9.32 10.50
C GLY A 42 -2.98 9.97 9.12
N LEU A 43 -1.94 10.77 8.87
CA LEU A 43 -1.73 11.54 7.64
C LEU A 43 -0.27 11.33 7.18
N LYS A 44 0.15 12.03 6.12
CA LYS A 44 1.52 12.01 5.59
C LYS A 44 2.55 12.11 6.72
N GLY A 45 3.46 11.14 6.76
CA GLY A 45 4.49 11.01 7.79
C GLY A 45 4.15 10.01 8.90
N SER A 46 2.93 9.50 8.94
CA SER A 46 2.49 8.41 9.82
C SER A 46 2.61 7.04 9.14
N LEU A 47 2.94 5.99 9.90
CA LEU A 47 2.82 4.59 9.45
C LEU A 47 1.46 3.94 9.77
N TYR A 48 0.53 4.67 10.40
CA TYR A 48 -0.91 4.31 10.40
C TYR A 48 -1.49 4.40 8.97
N GLU A 49 -2.62 3.74 8.72
CA GLU A 49 -3.16 3.50 7.37
C GLU A 49 -3.39 4.77 6.56
N GLY A 50 -3.85 5.87 7.16
CA GLY A 50 -4.08 7.13 6.45
C GLY A 50 -2.79 7.81 5.95
N GLY A 51 -1.62 7.40 6.46
CA GLY A 51 -0.32 7.87 5.98
C GLY A 51 0.29 7.01 4.86
N VAL A 52 -0.12 5.74 4.73
CA VAL A 52 0.53 4.75 3.84
C VAL A 52 -0.40 4.05 2.86
N ARG A 53 -1.70 3.96 3.13
CA ARG A 53 -2.70 3.39 2.23
C ARG A 53 -3.15 4.48 1.27
N VAL A 54 -2.96 4.24 -0.02
CA VAL A 54 -3.20 5.20 -1.09
C VAL A 54 -4.08 4.60 -2.18
N PRO A 55 -4.87 5.41 -2.90
CA PRO A 55 -5.62 4.92 -4.06
C PRO A 55 -4.65 4.37 -5.11
N THR A 56 -4.97 3.20 -5.66
CA THR A 56 -4.19 2.59 -6.74
C THR A 56 -5.15 1.99 -7.76
N LEU A 57 -5.02 2.39 -9.02
CA LEU A 57 -5.83 1.89 -10.14
C LEU A 57 -4.90 1.36 -11.22
N ALA A 58 -5.25 0.22 -11.80
CA ALA A 58 -4.55 -0.35 -12.94
C ALA A 58 -5.54 -0.62 -14.08
N ARG A 59 -5.18 -0.20 -15.30
CA ARG A 59 -5.96 -0.42 -16.53
C ARG A 59 -5.06 -1.02 -17.59
N TRP A 60 -5.47 -2.17 -18.11
CA TRP A 60 -4.85 -2.80 -19.27
C TRP A 60 -5.94 -3.56 -20.05
N PRO A 61 -6.54 -2.93 -21.07
CA PRO A 61 -7.61 -3.54 -21.87
C PRO A 61 -7.20 -4.89 -22.44
N GLY A 62 -8.10 -5.87 -22.41
CA GLY A 62 -7.82 -7.25 -22.84
C GLY A 62 -7.03 -8.11 -21.84
N HIS A 63 -6.46 -7.52 -20.80
CA HIS A 63 -5.64 -8.21 -19.80
C HIS A 63 -6.23 -8.14 -18.39
N ILE A 64 -6.59 -6.94 -17.92
CA ILE A 64 -7.22 -6.71 -16.61
C ILE A 64 -8.74 -6.65 -16.83
N LYS A 65 -9.51 -7.39 -16.01
CA LYS A 65 -10.98 -7.34 -16.04
C LYS A 65 -11.47 -5.95 -15.67
N ALA A 66 -12.20 -5.29 -16.57
CA ALA A 66 -12.72 -3.95 -16.32
C ALA A 66 -13.66 -3.93 -15.09
N GLY A 67 -13.47 -2.93 -14.22
CA GLY A 67 -14.28 -2.76 -13.01
C GLY A 67 -14.05 -3.84 -11.94
N SER A 68 -13.02 -4.67 -12.05
CA SER A 68 -12.66 -5.59 -10.97
C SER A 68 -11.94 -4.86 -9.84
N GLU A 69 -12.06 -5.41 -8.63
CA GLU A 69 -11.39 -4.94 -7.43
C GLU A 69 -10.50 -6.06 -6.87
N SER A 70 -9.48 -5.69 -6.10
CA SER A 70 -8.62 -6.63 -5.37
C SER A 70 -8.33 -6.11 -3.97
N SER A 71 -8.46 -7.00 -2.98
CA SER A 71 -8.12 -6.74 -1.57
C SER A 71 -6.70 -7.21 -1.22
N ARG A 72 -5.90 -7.65 -2.20
CA ARG A 72 -4.52 -8.08 -1.97
C ARG A 72 -3.71 -6.97 -1.29
N VAL A 73 -3.08 -7.30 -0.17
CA VAL A 73 -2.11 -6.42 0.48
C VAL A 73 -0.87 -6.29 -0.41
N SER A 74 -0.56 -5.06 -0.82
CA SER A 74 0.59 -4.71 -1.64
C SER A 74 1.41 -3.54 -1.08
N GLY A 75 2.67 -3.49 -1.48
CA GLY A 75 3.59 -2.39 -1.24
C GLY A 75 3.90 -1.60 -2.52
N PHE A 76 4.61 -0.49 -2.40
CA PHE A 76 5.04 0.28 -3.59
C PHE A 76 6.21 -0.43 -4.29
N GLU A 77 7.01 -1.16 -3.52
CA GLU A 77 8.10 -2.03 -3.95
C GLU A 77 7.65 -3.16 -4.89
N ASP A 78 6.36 -3.54 -4.86
CA ASP A 78 5.79 -4.59 -5.71
C ASP A 78 5.76 -4.19 -7.19
N TRP A 79 5.78 -2.89 -7.50
CA TRP A 79 5.72 -2.42 -8.88
C TRP A 79 7.00 -2.73 -9.67
N LEU A 80 8.16 -2.79 -9.02
CA LEU A 80 9.42 -3.15 -9.69
C LEU A 80 9.33 -4.55 -10.33
N PRO A 81 9.12 -5.66 -9.59
CA PRO A 81 9.00 -6.98 -10.19
C PRO A 81 7.77 -7.10 -11.10
N THR A 82 6.66 -6.40 -10.80
CA THR A 82 5.47 -6.39 -11.67
C THR A 82 5.79 -5.83 -13.05
N ILE A 83 6.42 -4.66 -13.12
CA ILE A 83 6.77 -4.00 -14.38
C ILE A 83 7.78 -4.85 -15.14
N MET A 84 8.79 -5.40 -14.45
CA MET A 84 9.79 -6.27 -15.07
C MET A 84 9.16 -7.53 -15.66
N GLU A 85 8.19 -8.14 -15.00
CA GLU A 85 7.44 -9.28 -15.56
C GLU A 85 6.61 -8.88 -16.78
N VAL A 86 5.92 -7.72 -16.72
CA VAL A 86 5.13 -7.18 -17.84
C VAL A 86 5.97 -6.95 -19.10
N VAL A 87 7.20 -6.46 -18.95
CA VAL A 87 8.10 -6.22 -20.09
C VAL A 87 8.94 -7.44 -20.49
N GLY A 88 8.68 -8.61 -19.91
CA GLY A 88 9.37 -9.87 -20.23
C GLY A 88 10.80 -9.97 -19.67
N GLY A 89 11.14 -9.18 -18.65
CA GLY A 89 12.46 -9.13 -17.99
C GLY A 89 12.45 -9.65 -16.55
N ALA A 90 11.55 -10.58 -16.21
CA ALA A 90 11.43 -11.11 -14.85
C ALA A 90 12.74 -11.74 -14.32
N ASP A 91 13.53 -12.33 -15.21
CA ASP A 91 14.86 -12.90 -14.92
C ASP A 91 15.92 -11.86 -14.54
N ARG A 92 15.65 -10.58 -14.80
CA ARG A 92 16.53 -9.45 -14.51
C ARG A 92 16.18 -8.72 -13.21
N VAL A 93 15.13 -9.14 -12.50
CA VAL A 93 14.80 -8.62 -11.18
C VAL A 93 15.93 -9.03 -10.21
N PRO A 94 16.52 -8.09 -9.44
CA PRO A 94 17.50 -8.43 -8.42
C PRO A 94 16.94 -9.44 -7.42
N LYS A 95 17.77 -10.37 -6.95
CA LYS A 95 17.31 -11.47 -6.07
C LYS A 95 16.94 -10.99 -4.66
N ASP A 96 17.36 -9.80 -4.29
CA ASP A 96 17.27 -9.18 -2.98
C ASP A 96 16.21 -8.06 -2.92
N VAL A 97 15.23 -8.07 -3.82
CA VAL A 97 14.08 -7.16 -3.73
C VAL A 97 13.01 -7.71 -2.79
N ASP A 98 12.38 -6.83 -2.02
CA ASP A 98 11.24 -7.19 -1.14
C ASP A 98 9.90 -7.26 -1.89
N GLY A 99 9.87 -6.73 -3.13
CA GLY A 99 8.67 -6.69 -3.96
C GLY A 99 8.24 -8.08 -4.44
N ILE A 100 6.94 -8.28 -4.53
CA ILE A 100 6.29 -9.46 -5.08
C ILE A 100 5.45 -9.00 -6.26
N SER A 101 5.67 -9.58 -7.45
CA SER A 101 4.90 -9.20 -8.63
C SER A 101 3.39 -9.32 -8.40
N LEU A 102 2.64 -8.29 -8.80
CA LEU A 102 1.18 -8.21 -8.77
C LEU A 102 0.57 -8.74 -10.07
N LEU A 103 1.38 -9.10 -11.08
CA LEU A 103 0.86 -9.47 -12.39
C LEU A 103 -0.18 -10.62 -12.33
N PRO A 104 0.01 -11.70 -11.55
CA PRO A 104 -1.03 -12.72 -11.40
C PRO A 104 -2.36 -12.13 -10.90
N THR A 105 -2.31 -11.29 -9.86
CA THR A 105 -3.49 -10.61 -9.31
C THR A 105 -4.16 -9.69 -10.33
N LEU A 106 -3.38 -8.90 -11.08
CA LEU A 106 -3.90 -8.01 -12.12
C LEU A 106 -4.62 -8.78 -13.23
N LEU A 107 -4.12 -9.97 -13.58
CA LEU A 107 -4.73 -10.86 -14.58
C LEU A 107 -5.87 -11.74 -14.01
N GLY A 108 -6.30 -11.51 -12.77
CA GLY A 108 -7.38 -12.27 -12.12
C GLY A 108 -7.02 -13.72 -11.79
N LYS A 109 -5.73 -14.03 -11.64
CA LYS A 109 -5.24 -15.35 -11.23
C LYS A 109 -5.03 -15.40 -9.72
N ASP A 110 -5.17 -16.60 -9.17
CA ASP A 110 -4.87 -16.85 -7.77
C ASP A 110 -3.38 -16.61 -7.48
N GLN A 111 -3.12 -15.99 -6.33
CA GLN A 111 -1.77 -15.70 -5.87
C GLN A 111 -1.72 -15.89 -4.35
N PRO A 112 -0.71 -16.58 -3.80
CA PRO A 112 -0.57 -16.74 -2.36
C PRO A 112 -0.57 -15.40 -1.63
N GLU A 113 -1.10 -15.39 -0.42
CA GLU A 113 -1.02 -14.22 0.45
C GLU A 113 0.45 -13.81 0.66
N ARG A 114 0.67 -12.50 0.70
CA ARG A 114 1.98 -11.94 1.02
C ARG A 114 2.33 -12.35 2.47
N PRO A 115 3.52 -12.92 2.73
CA PRO A 115 3.91 -13.34 4.08
C PRO A 115 3.91 -12.18 5.09
N PHE A 116 4.45 -11.03 4.70
CA PHE A 116 4.40 -9.80 5.47
C PHE A 116 4.60 -8.57 4.59
N LEU A 117 4.17 -7.40 5.07
CA LEU A 117 4.55 -6.08 4.55
C LEU A 117 5.21 -5.29 5.66
N TYR A 118 6.47 -4.90 5.48
CA TYR A 118 7.25 -4.15 6.47
C TYR A 118 7.51 -2.72 6.00
N ARG A 119 7.43 -1.75 6.90
CA ARG A 119 7.87 -0.37 6.65
C ARG A 119 8.57 0.17 7.87
N GLU A 120 9.61 0.95 7.64
CA GLU A 120 10.31 1.72 8.67
C GLU A 120 10.52 3.15 8.18
N PHE A 121 10.32 4.11 9.09
CA PHE A 121 10.52 5.51 8.79
C PHE A 121 11.19 6.22 9.97
N GLY A 122 12.41 6.73 9.75
CA GLY A 122 13.22 7.38 10.79
C GLY A 122 12.73 8.77 11.21
N GLY A 123 11.81 9.39 10.46
CA GLY A 123 11.24 10.70 10.75
C GLY A 123 10.35 10.69 12.00
N TYR A 124 10.03 11.89 12.52
CA TYR A 124 9.11 12.11 13.65
C TYR A 124 9.41 11.34 14.94
N GLY A 125 10.66 10.89 15.14
CA GLY A 125 11.06 10.09 16.29
C GLY A 125 11.18 8.59 16.01
N GLY A 126 11.02 8.17 14.75
CA GLY A 126 11.18 6.77 14.31
C GLY A 126 9.89 5.97 14.48
N GLN A 127 9.51 5.25 13.42
CA GLN A 127 8.30 4.44 13.34
C GLN A 127 8.60 3.13 12.60
N GLN A 128 7.91 2.05 12.96
CA GLN A 128 7.92 0.77 12.28
C GLN A 128 6.49 0.23 12.17
N THR A 129 6.19 -0.45 11.08
CA THR A 129 4.98 -1.28 10.97
C THR A 129 5.30 -2.59 10.28
N ILE A 130 4.61 -3.65 10.71
CA ILE A 130 4.55 -4.92 9.99
C ILE A 130 3.09 -5.34 9.86
N ARG A 131 2.70 -5.78 8.67
CA ARG A 131 1.38 -6.37 8.42
C ARG A 131 1.53 -7.83 8.03
N VAL A 132 0.79 -8.72 8.68
CA VAL A 132 0.74 -10.17 8.44
C VAL A 132 -0.72 -10.59 8.43
N GLY A 133 -1.25 -10.92 7.25
CA GLY A 133 -2.69 -11.16 7.07
C GLY A 133 -3.52 -9.96 7.56
N LYS A 134 -4.46 -10.25 8.47
CA LYS A 134 -5.29 -9.23 9.13
C LYS A 134 -4.56 -8.40 10.19
N TRP A 135 -3.45 -8.88 10.73
CA TRP A 135 -2.76 -8.21 11.82
C TRP A 135 -1.82 -7.12 11.32
N LYS A 136 -1.88 -5.96 11.95
CA LYS A 136 -0.88 -4.90 11.77
C LYS A 136 -0.33 -4.47 13.12
N ALA A 137 0.98 -4.61 13.29
CA ALA A 137 1.68 -4.08 14.45
C ALA A 137 2.35 -2.76 14.11
N VAL A 138 2.22 -1.76 14.99
CA VAL A 138 2.80 -0.43 14.82
C VAL A 138 3.67 -0.11 16.04
N ARG A 139 4.84 0.45 15.79
CA ARG A 139 5.73 1.00 16.81
C ARG A 139 6.05 2.45 16.47
N GLN A 140 6.05 3.29 17.49
CA GLN A 140 6.39 4.71 17.36
C GLN A 140 7.47 5.12 18.34
N ASN A 141 8.02 6.31 18.13
CA ASN A 141 8.99 6.95 19.02
C ASN A 141 10.23 6.08 19.26
N LEU A 142 10.65 5.31 18.24
CA LEU A 142 11.81 4.38 18.30
C LEU A 142 13.10 5.05 18.76
N ARG A 143 13.23 6.37 18.59
CA ARG A 143 14.40 7.18 18.96
C ARG A 143 14.21 7.98 20.25
N LYS A 144 13.05 7.91 20.90
CA LYS A 144 12.69 8.76 22.05
C LYS A 144 12.54 7.99 23.37
N GLY A 145 12.93 6.72 23.45
CA GLY A 145 12.93 5.94 24.68
C GLY A 145 12.07 4.68 24.57
N THR A 146 11.19 4.43 25.54
CA THR A 146 10.35 3.23 25.60
C THR A 146 9.47 3.09 24.37
N VAL A 147 9.66 2.00 23.63
CA VAL A 147 8.88 1.66 22.44
C VAL A 147 7.64 0.89 22.85
N ARG A 148 6.47 1.49 22.67
CA ARG A 148 5.19 0.76 22.72
C ARG A 148 4.94 0.10 21.38
N THR A 149 4.54 -1.17 21.42
CA THR A 149 3.99 -1.88 20.26
C THR A 149 2.47 -1.88 20.40
N GLU A 150 1.79 -1.38 19.38
CA GLU A 150 0.35 -1.48 19.22
C GLU A 150 0.04 -2.58 18.22
N LEU A 151 -1.10 -3.25 18.35
CA LEU A 151 -1.56 -4.30 17.45
C LEU A 151 -3.02 -4.06 17.07
N TYR A 152 -3.31 -4.11 15.77
CA TYR A 152 -4.64 -3.87 15.20
C TYR A 152 -5.08 -5.04 14.31
N ASP A 153 -6.37 -5.39 14.38
CA ASP A 153 -7.03 -6.27 13.42
C ASP A 153 -7.60 -5.43 12.27
N MET A 154 -6.95 -5.46 11.12
CA MET A 154 -7.26 -4.62 9.97
C MET A 154 -8.55 -5.02 9.22
N GLU A 155 -9.16 -6.16 9.55
CA GLU A 155 -10.45 -6.58 8.99
C GLU A 155 -11.61 -5.97 9.78
N SER A 156 -11.49 -5.90 11.11
CA SER A 156 -12.53 -5.33 11.98
C SER A 156 -12.29 -3.86 12.37
N ASP A 157 -11.05 -3.37 12.30
CA ASP A 157 -10.64 -2.05 12.78
C ASP A 157 -9.70 -1.37 11.77
N VAL A 158 -10.24 -1.02 10.60
CA VAL A 158 -9.49 -0.35 9.53
C VAL A 158 -8.92 1.02 9.94
N GLY A 159 -9.53 1.64 10.95
CA GLY A 159 -9.15 2.94 11.52
C GLY A 159 -8.14 2.84 12.66
N GLU A 160 -7.65 1.65 13.02
CA GLU A 160 -6.61 1.46 14.05
C GLU A 160 -6.98 2.16 15.39
N GLN A 161 -8.24 2.00 15.81
CA GLN A 161 -8.82 2.64 16.99
C GLN A 161 -8.66 1.79 18.26
N HIS A 162 -8.56 0.47 18.13
CA HIS A 162 -8.56 -0.48 19.23
C HIS A 162 -7.23 -1.26 19.26
N ASP A 163 -6.29 -0.80 20.09
CA ASP A 163 -5.04 -1.52 20.33
C ASP A 163 -5.28 -2.78 21.17
N VAL A 164 -5.14 -3.94 20.54
CA VAL A 164 -5.36 -5.27 21.16
C VAL A 164 -4.05 -5.98 21.53
N ALA A 165 -2.91 -5.28 21.55
CA ALA A 165 -1.61 -5.90 21.84
C ALA A 165 -1.58 -6.62 23.20
N ALA A 166 -2.26 -6.09 24.22
CA ALA A 166 -2.33 -6.72 25.54
C ALA A 166 -3.18 -8.01 25.57
N GLU A 167 -4.10 -8.17 24.62
CA GLU A 167 -4.97 -9.34 24.47
C GLU A 167 -4.31 -10.45 23.64
N HIS A 168 -3.24 -10.11 22.91
CA HIS A 168 -2.50 -10.99 22.00
C HIS A 168 -0.98 -10.89 22.25
N PRO A 169 -0.47 -11.45 23.37
CA PRO A 169 0.94 -11.31 23.78
C PRO A 169 1.93 -12.07 22.89
#